data_AF-A0A2E3Z8W0-F1
#
_entry.id   AF-A0A2E3Z8W0-F1
#
_cell.length_a   1.000
_cell.length_b   1.000
_cell.length_c   1.000
_cell.angle_alpha   90.00
_cell.angle_beta   90.00
_cell.angle_gamma   90.00
#
_symmetry.space_group_name_H-M   'P 1'
#
loop_
_entity.id
_entity.type
_entity.pdbx_description
1 polymer ?
#
loop_
_entity_poly.entity_id
_entity_poly.type
_entity_poly.pdbx_seq_one_letter_code
_entity_poly.pdbx_strand_id
1 'polypeptide(L)'
;MAKEQGRNQVIQLGNGMKKEQSKKRWWDFSRLRAKPVVESTLISAVPIDIAIEKLRGFVSDHKAKVLSTSENSVELEVSTESIAYDRRKGDRNLLFRVEFQFSEKRMERSNNIGLAAGEYVHTQIHLQVRPKRVKKTRKVDMAERARLLQQSIKAYLMAKDEEESQLEYAVSNS
;
A
#
# COMPACT_ATOMS: atom_id res chain seq x y z
N MET A 1 9.93 51.16 20.91
CA MET A 1 10.07 50.68 22.29
C MET A 1 9.56 49.25 22.34
N ALA A 2 10.46 48.30 22.55
CA ALA A 2 10.18 46.88 22.67
C ALA A 2 10.01 46.50 24.16
N LYS A 3 9.00 45.68 24.46
CA LYS A 3 8.83 44.79 25.63
C LYS A 3 7.81 43.74 25.14
N GLU A 4 8.14 42.50 24.77
CA GLU A 4 8.74 41.37 25.51
C GLU A 4 8.02 41.00 26.83
N GLN A 5 7.82 39.68 26.99
CA GLN A 5 7.06 38.90 28.00
C GLN A 5 5.57 38.69 27.66
N GLY A 6 5.04 37.48 27.44
CA GLY A 6 5.58 36.13 27.48
C GLY A 6 4.53 35.16 28.07
N ARG A 7 4.51 33.95 27.50
CA ARG A 7 4.17 32.63 28.10
C ARG A 7 2.84 31.94 27.74
N ASN A 8 3.04 30.87 26.96
CA ASN A 8 2.59 29.49 27.20
C ASN A 8 1.08 29.23 27.26
N GLN A 9 0.51 28.87 26.10
CA GLN A 9 -0.70 28.08 26.06
C GLN A 9 -0.34 26.62 26.31
N VAL A 10 -0.47 26.21 27.57
CA VAL A 10 -0.55 24.81 27.96
C VAL A 10 -1.84 24.21 27.39
N ILE A 11 -1.69 23.28 26.44
CA ILE A 11 -2.73 22.29 26.15
C ILE A 11 -2.04 20.94 26.22
N GLN A 12 -1.93 20.42 27.44
CA GLN A 12 -1.86 18.99 27.65
C GLN A 12 -3.07 18.65 28.49
N LEU A 13 -3.91 17.76 27.96
CA LEU A 13 -4.36 16.55 28.64
C LEU A 13 -5.43 15.88 27.77
N GLY A 14 -5.10 14.64 27.40
CA GLY A 14 -6.02 13.52 27.27
C GLY A 14 -7.37 13.77 26.60
N ASN A 15 -7.51 13.27 25.37
CA ASN A 15 -8.55 12.27 25.14
C ASN A 15 -8.16 11.44 23.94
N GLY A 16 -8.40 10.12 24.05
CA GLY A 16 -8.22 9.16 22.98
C GLY A 16 -9.13 9.50 21.81
N MET A 17 -8.69 10.41 20.95
CA MET A 17 -9.29 10.61 19.65
C MET A 17 -8.63 9.57 18.76
N LYS A 18 -9.32 8.43 18.57
CA LYS A 18 -9.13 7.62 17.37
C LYS A 18 -9.06 8.62 16.23
N LYS A 19 -7.87 8.79 15.62
CA LYS A 19 -7.74 9.53 14.36
C LYS A 19 -8.75 8.89 13.43
N GLU A 20 -9.87 9.57 13.26
CA GLU A 20 -10.88 9.20 12.32
C GLU A 20 -10.17 9.29 10.98
N GLN A 21 -9.69 8.14 10.50
CA GLN A 21 -9.11 8.03 9.18
C GLN A 21 -10.19 8.57 8.26
N SER A 22 -9.96 9.76 7.72
CA SER A 22 -10.88 10.38 6.78
C SER A 22 -11.04 9.38 5.64
N LYS A 23 -12.14 8.62 5.65
CA LYS A 23 -12.53 7.76 4.54
C LYS A 23 -12.87 8.72 3.41
N LYS A 24 -11.85 9.16 2.68
CA LYS A 24 -12.01 9.91 1.43
C LYS A 24 -12.77 8.99 0.48
N ARG A 25 -14.10 9.16 0.45
CA ARG A 25 -15.06 8.55 -0.48
C ARG A 25 -14.76 9.02 -1.89
N TRP A 26 -13.65 8.58 -2.49
CA TRP A 26 -13.24 9.12 -3.77
C TRP A 26 -13.44 8.22 -4.98
N TRP A 27 -13.72 6.93 -4.86
CA TRP A 27 -13.91 6.10 -6.07
C TRP A 27 -14.97 5.00 -5.86
N ASP A 28 -16.22 5.32 -6.23
CA ASP A 28 -17.37 4.41 -6.37
C ASP A 28 -17.24 3.41 -7.54
N PHE A 29 -16.02 3.10 -7.99
CA PHE A 29 -15.76 2.20 -9.12
C PHE A 29 -15.96 0.71 -8.76
N SER A 30 -16.25 0.42 -7.49
CA SER A 30 -16.38 -0.93 -6.94
C SER A 30 -17.75 -1.58 -7.16
N ARG A 31 -18.83 -0.83 -7.37
CA ARG A 31 -20.20 -1.39 -7.29
C ARG A 31 -20.58 -2.36 -8.43
N LEU A 32 -19.85 -2.36 -9.55
CA LEU A 32 -20.07 -3.27 -10.70
C LEU A 32 -18.99 -4.36 -10.86
N ARG A 33 -18.00 -4.41 -9.96
CA ARG A 33 -16.82 -5.28 -10.11
C ARG A 33 -16.87 -6.45 -9.14
N ALA A 34 -16.18 -7.54 -9.50
CA ALA A 34 -15.96 -8.64 -8.59
C ALA A 34 -15.31 -8.14 -7.28
N LYS A 35 -15.75 -8.71 -6.14
CA LYS A 35 -15.17 -8.37 -4.84
C LYS A 35 -13.66 -8.66 -4.84
N PRO A 36 -12.83 -7.78 -4.24
CA PRO A 36 -11.41 -8.06 -4.07
C PRO A 36 -11.21 -9.35 -3.27
N VAL A 37 -10.25 -10.15 -3.70
CA VAL A 37 -9.79 -11.35 -2.97
C VAL A 37 -8.65 -11.01 -2.01
N VAL A 38 -7.93 -9.93 -2.29
CA VAL A 38 -6.96 -9.29 -1.40
C VAL A 38 -7.25 -7.79 -1.41
N GLU A 39 -7.30 -7.22 -0.22
CA GLU A 39 -7.41 -5.78 0.01
C GLU A 39 -6.52 -5.47 1.21
N SER A 40 -5.54 -4.59 1.04
CA SER A 40 -4.56 -4.28 2.08
C SER A 40 -3.99 -2.87 1.93
N THR A 41 -3.60 -2.30 3.07
CA THR A 41 -2.81 -1.06 3.12
C THR A 41 -1.35 -1.44 3.30
N LEU A 42 -0.52 -1.07 2.33
CA LEU A 42 0.91 -1.26 2.36
C LEU A 42 1.60 0.07 2.68
N ILE A 43 2.71 0.00 3.42
CA ILE A 43 3.58 1.14 3.71
C ILE A 43 4.93 0.87 3.07
N SER A 44 5.33 1.78 2.19
CA SER A 44 6.64 1.79 1.56
C SER A 44 7.49 2.89 2.15
N ALA A 45 8.76 2.57 2.44
CA ALA A 45 9.74 3.52 2.95
C ALA A 45 10.25 4.50 1.87
N VAL A 46 9.86 4.33 0.61
CA VAL A 46 10.27 5.21 -0.48
C VAL A 46 9.21 6.27 -0.80
N PRO A 47 9.60 7.45 -1.31
CA PRO A 47 8.66 8.45 -1.85
C PRO A 47 7.83 7.92 -3.02
N ILE A 48 6.70 8.57 -3.31
CA ILE A 48 5.76 8.12 -4.34
C ILE A 48 6.43 7.97 -5.70
N ASP A 49 7.24 8.94 -6.11
CA ASP A 49 7.90 8.91 -7.44
C ASP A 49 8.77 7.65 -7.61
N ILE A 50 9.52 7.30 -6.57
CA ILE A 50 10.34 6.09 -6.54
C ILE A 50 9.46 4.82 -6.51
N ALA A 51 8.34 4.85 -5.80
CA ALA A 51 7.38 3.74 -5.81
C ALA A 51 6.77 3.54 -7.21
N ILE A 52 6.49 4.62 -7.94
CA ILE A 52 6.00 4.56 -9.32
C ILE A 52 7.08 4.01 -10.27
N GLU A 53 8.34 4.43 -10.13
CA GLU A 53 9.44 3.85 -10.90
C GLU A 53 9.60 2.34 -10.63
N LYS A 54 9.55 1.93 -9.37
CA LYS A 54 9.54 0.51 -8.98
C LYS A 54 8.34 -0.21 -9.60
N LEU A 55 7.15 0.39 -9.62
CA LEU A 55 5.99 -0.20 -10.27
C LEU A 55 6.19 -0.37 -11.78
N ARG A 56 6.90 0.55 -12.46
CA ARG A 56 7.25 0.41 -13.88
C ARG A 56 8.19 -0.78 -14.13
N GLY A 57 9.16 -0.99 -13.24
CA GLY A 57 9.99 -2.19 -13.24
C GLY A 57 9.15 -3.46 -13.08
N PHE A 58 8.23 -3.47 -12.10
CA PHE A 58 7.32 -4.59 -11.87
C PHE A 58 6.48 -4.92 -13.11
N VAL A 59 5.94 -3.89 -13.79
CA VAL A 59 5.17 -4.04 -15.03
C VAL A 59 6.01 -4.72 -16.11
N SER A 60 7.28 -4.32 -16.24
CA SER A 60 8.20 -4.88 -17.24
C SER A 60 8.54 -6.34 -16.93
N ASP A 61 8.92 -6.64 -15.69
CA ASP A 61 9.35 -7.97 -15.27
C ASP A 61 8.22 -8.99 -15.29
N HIS A 62 7.02 -8.59 -14.87
CA HIS A 62 5.85 -9.47 -14.80
C HIS A 62 4.99 -9.43 -16.07
N LYS A 63 5.43 -8.71 -17.11
CA LYS A 63 4.66 -8.48 -18.35
C LYS A 63 3.23 -8.03 -18.06
N ALA A 64 3.07 -7.19 -17.05
CA ALA A 64 1.76 -6.68 -16.68
C ALA A 64 1.27 -5.70 -17.75
N LYS A 65 -0.04 -5.62 -17.93
CA LYS A 65 -0.66 -4.65 -18.82
C LYS A 65 -1.20 -3.48 -17.99
N VAL A 66 -0.71 -2.28 -18.25
CA VAL A 66 -1.28 -1.05 -17.68
C VAL A 66 -2.66 -0.82 -18.30
N LEU A 67 -3.69 -0.72 -17.47
CA LEU A 67 -5.07 -0.47 -17.90
C LEU A 67 -5.42 1.02 -17.81
N SER A 68 -4.99 1.68 -16.73
CA SER A 68 -5.17 3.12 -16.55
C SER A 68 -4.15 3.67 -15.57
N THR A 69 -3.78 4.93 -15.76
CA THR A 69 -2.96 5.71 -14.84
C THR A 69 -3.63 7.05 -14.59
N SER A 70 -3.73 7.42 -13.32
CA SER A 70 -4.12 8.76 -12.87
C SER A 70 -3.04 9.30 -11.94
N GLU A 71 -3.16 10.54 -11.49
CA GLU A 71 -2.18 11.20 -10.61
C GLU A 71 -1.73 10.33 -9.42
N ASN A 72 -2.69 9.77 -8.68
CA ASN A 72 -2.41 8.98 -7.47
C ASN A 72 -2.93 7.54 -7.56
N SER A 73 -3.17 7.02 -8.77
CA SER A 73 -3.68 5.65 -8.91
C SER A 73 -3.20 4.96 -10.18
N VAL A 74 -2.92 3.67 -10.08
CA VAL A 74 -2.53 2.83 -11.21
C VAL A 74 -3.38 1.56 -11.21
N GLU A 75 -3.88 1.18 -12.37
CA GLU A 75 -4.59 -0.07 -12.58
C GLU A 75 -3.82 -0.95 -13.55
N LEU A 76 -3.52 -2.18 -13.13
CA LEU A 76 -2.78 -3.18 -13.90
C LEU A 76 -3.63 -4.43 -14.13
N GLU A 77 -3.35 -5.15 -15.20
CA GLU A 77 -3.74 -6.54 -15.40
C GLU A 77 -2.49 -7.42 -15.35
N VAL A 78 -2.50 -8.42 -14.48
CA VAL A 78 -1.37 -9.32 -14.23
C VAL A 78 -1.80 -10.77 -14.38
N SER A 79 -1.00 -11.54 -15.12
CA SER A 79 -1.17 -12.98 -15.36
C SER A 79 -0.51 -13.78 -14.24
N THR A 80 -1.13 -14.86 -13.75
CA THR A 80 -0.53 -15.70 -12.71
C THR A 80 0.73 -16.44 -13.16
N GLU A 81 0.89 -16.68 -14.47
CA GLU A 81 2.09 -17.31 -15.03
C GLU A 81 3.36 -16.47 -14.79
N SER A 82 3.20 -15.16 -14.62
CA SER A 82 4.33 -14.25 -14.39
C SER A 82 4.79 -14.21 -12.93
N ILE A 83 4.01 -14.77 -12.00
CA ILE A 83 4.19 -14.60 -10.55
C ILE A 83 4.53 -15.92 -9.88
N ALA A 84 3.84 -16.99 -10.27
CA ALA A 84 4.12 -18.32 -9.78
C ALA A 84 5.12 -19.00 -10.72
N TYR A 85 6.21 -19.55 -10.17
CA TYR A 85 7.02 -20.56 -10.85
C TYR A 85 6.15 -21.82 -11.05
N ASP A 86 5.28 -21.81 -12.04
CA ASP A 86 4.30 -22.89 -12.21
C ASP A 86 4.98 -24.14 -12.76
N ARG A 87 5.12 -25.15 -11.88
CA ARG A 87 5.56 -26.52 -12.23
C ARG A 87 4.46 -27.34 -12.92
N ARG A 88 3.25 -26.82 -13.13
CA ARG A 88 2.13 -27.56 -13.75
C ARG A 88 1.49 -26.76 -14.88
N LYS A 89 2.05 -26.97 -16.08
CA LYS A 89 1.59 -26.55 -17.43
C LYS A 89 0.08 -26.72 -17.75
N GLY A 90 -0.69 -27.38 -16.88
CA GLY A 90 -2.12 -27.65 -17.04
C GLY A 90 -3.05 -26.76 -16.22
N ASP A 91 -2.55 -25.96 -15.27
CA ASP A 91 -3.41 -25.07 -14.50
C ASP A 91 -3.58 -23.73 -15.23
N ARG A 92 -4.81 -23.47 -15.67
CA ARG A 92 -5.12 -22.37 -16.60
C ARG A 92 -4.76 -21.02 -15.98
N ASN A 93 -4.12 -20.19 -16.79
CA ASN A 93 -3.75 -18.82 -16.46
C ASN A 93 -4.94 -18.01 -15.89
N LEU A 94 -4.76 -17.43 -14.70
CA LEU A 94 -5.70 -16.49 -14.13
C LEU A 94 -5.21 -15.07 -14.39
N LEU A 95 -6.15 -14.20 -14.77
CA LEU A 95 -5.90 -12.77 -14.90
C LEU A 95 -6.43 -12.05 -13.67
N PHE A 96 -5.54 -11.33 -12.99
CA PHE A 96 -5.87 -10.43 -11.91
C PHE A 96 -5.87 -9.00 -12.42
N ARG A 97 -6.87 -8.23 -11.98
CA ARG A 97 -6.84 -6.78 -12.01
C ARG A 97 -6.32 -6.30 -10.67
N VAL A 98 -5.31 -5.45 -10.71
CA VAL A 98 -4.62 -4.92 -9.54
C VAL A 98 -4.78 -3.41 -9.54
N GLU A 99 -5.33 -2.87 -8.48
CA GLU A 99 -5.57 -1.44 -8.31
C GLU A 99 -4.68 -0.94 -7.18
N PHE A 100 -3.89 0.10 -7.48
CA PHE A 100 -3.02 0.80 -6.56
C PHE A 100 -3.53 2.22 -6.38
N GLN A 101 -3.64 2.67 -5.14
CA GLN A 101 -3.86 4.06 -4.82
C GLN A 101 -2.76 4.55 -3.87
N PHE A 102 -2.05 5.58 -4.29
CA PHE A 102 -0.90 6.13 -3.59
C PHE A 102 -1.30 7.34 -2.76
N SER A 103 -0.68 7.49 -1.60
CA SER A 103 -0.79 8.66 -0.74
C SER A 103 0.48 8.86 0.05
N GLU A 104 0.87 10.11 0.27
CA GLU A 104 2.06 10.44 1.04
C GLU A 104 1.68 10.63 2.52
N LYS A 105 2.52 10.12 3.40
CA LYS A 105 2.45 10.40 4.84
C LYS A 105 3.82 10.87 5.31
N ARG A 106 3.82 11.98 6.03
CA ARG A 106 5.00 12.52 6.71
C ARG A 106 4.96 12.09 8.16
N MET A 107 6.06 11.51 8.62
CA MET A 107 6.22 11.10 10.00
C MET A 107 7.42 11.83 10.58
N GLU A 108 7.19 12.61 11.63
CA GLU A 108 8.27 13.17 12.43
C GLU A 108 8.84 12.06 13.30
N ARG A 109 10.15 11.81 13.16
CA ARG A 109 10.86 10.92 14.08
C ARG A 109 11.62 11.79 15.07
N SER A 110 11.19 11.78 16.32
CA SER A 110 11.96 12.37 17.44
C SER A 110 12.54 11.22 18.26
N ASN A 111 13.80 10.87 18.01
CA ASN A 111 14.50 9.95 18.90
C ASN A 111 14.96 10.70 20.16
N ASN A 112 14.87 10.06 21.34
CA ASN A 112 15.25 10.62 22.66
C ASN A 112 16.71 11.10 22.76
N ILE A 113 17.55 10.79 21.76
CA ILE A 113 18.99 11.12 21.76
C ILE A 113 19.28 12.40 20.95
N GLY A 114 18.28 13.02 20.29
CA GLY A 114 18.46 14.31 19.59
C GLY A 114 19.37 14.29 18.36
N LEU A 115 20.00 13.15 18.04
CA LEU A 115 20.97 13.01 16.94
C LEU A 115 20.34 12.65 15.58
N ALA A 116 19.04 12.35 15.54
CA ALA A 116 18.31 11.97 14.32
C ALA A 116 16.87 12.48 14.30
N ALA A 117 16.66 13.74 14.71
CA ALA A 117 15.38 14.42 14.50
C ALA A 117 15.24 14.76 13.00
N GLY A 118 14.24 14.17 12.34
CA GLY A 118 14.01 14.41 10.92
C GLY A 118 12.60 14.02 10.48
N GLU A 119 12.06 14.75 9.51
CA GLU A 119 10.83 14.38 8.82
C GLU A 119 11.15 13.29 7.79
N TYR A 120 10.49 12.14 7.92
CA TYR A 120 10.57 11.07 6.93
C TYR A 120 9.28 11.01 6.13
N VAL A 121 9.43 10.97 4.80
CA VAL A 121 8.33 10.77 3.86
C VAL A 121 8.21 9.28 3.60
N HIS A 122 7.01 8.73 3.80
CA HIS A 122 6.70 7.37 3.42
C HIS A 122 5.44 7.34 2.54
N THR A 123 5.37 6.33 1.67
CA THR A 123 4.23 6.14 0.78
C THR A 123 3.29 5.12 1.37
N GLN A 124 2.02 5.50 1.55
CA GLN A 124 0.94 4.57 1.82
C GLN A 124 0.26 4.18 0.51
N ILE A 125 0.08 2.88 0.32
CA ILE A 125 -0.49 2.27 -0.88
C ILE A 125 -1.71 1.46 -0.47
N HIS A 126 -2.88 1.85 -0.96
CA HIS A 126 -4.06 1.00 -0.86
C HIS A 126 -4.09 0.05 -2.07
N LEU A 127 -3.93 -1.24 -1.80
CA LEU A 127 -3.84 -2.30 -2.80
C LEU A 127 -5.14 -3.11 -2.82
N GLN A 128 -5.68 -3.32 -4.02
CA GLN A 128 -6.80 -4.24 -4.24
C GLN A 128 -6.49 -5.20 -5.39
N VAL A 129 -6.66 -6.50 -5.15
CA VAL A 129 -6.48 -7.56 -6.15
C VAL A 129 -7.81 -8.24 -6.41
N ARG A 130 -8.23 -8.25 -7.68
CA ARG A 130 -9.51 -8.80 -8.13
C ARG A 130 -9.32 -9.80 -9.26
N PRO A 131 -9.92 -10.99 -9.22
CA PRO A 131 -9.93 -11.87 -10.38
C PRO A 131 -10.82 -11.27 -11.48
N LYS A 132 -10.34 -11.26 -12.73
CA LYS A 132 -11.12 -10.78 -13.88
C LYS A 132 -12.34 -11.65 -14.16
N ARG A 133 -12.26 -12.95 -13.88
CA ARG A 133 -13.35 -13.91 -14.06
C ARG A 133 -13.43 -14.89 -12.89
N VAL A 134 -14.52 -14.83 -12.14
CA VAL A 134 -14.75 -15.73 -11.01
C VAL A 134 -15.41 -17.02 -11.50
N LYS A 135 -14.64 -18.11 -11.64
CA LYS A 135 -15.25 -19.45 -11.75
C LYS A 135 -15.49 -20.00 -10.34
N LYS A 136 -16.74 -20.39 -10.05
CA LYS A 136 -17.24 -20.76 -8.71
C LYS A 136 -16.44 -21.91 -8.04
N THR A 137 -15.79 -22.77 -8.84
CA THR A 137 -15.10 -23.98 -8.39
C THR A 137 -13.65 -23.81 -7.93
N ARG A 138 -13.05 -22.61 -8.04
CA ARG A 138 -11.59 -22.41 -7.80
C ARG A 138 -11.26 -21.29 -6.80
N LYS A 139 -12.18 -21.00 -5.86
CA LYS A 139 -12.01 -19.84 -4.96
C LYS A 139 -10.76 -19.91 -4.07
N VAL A 140 -10.39 -21.10 -3.58
CA VAL A 140 -9.24 -21.28 -2.68
C VAL A 140 -7.92 -21.01 -3.41
N ASP A 141 -7.71 -21.65 -4.57
CA ASP A 141 -6.54 -21.44 -5.44
C ASP A 141 -6.41 -19.98 -5.91
N MET A 142 -7.53 -19.31 -6.22
CA MET A 142 -7.51 -17.87 -6.56
C MET A 142 -6.99 -16.99 -5.43
N ALA A 143 -7.38 -17.26 -4.18
CA ALA A 143 -6.95 -16.46 -3.04
C ALA A 143 -5.45 -16.65 -2.75
N GLU A 144 -4.96 -17.89 -2.86
CA GLU A 144 -3.54 -18.21 -2.68
C GLU A 144 -2.67 -17.53 -3.74
N ARG A 145 -3.05 -17.62 -5.02
CA ARG A 145 -2.35 -16.93 -6.11
C ARG A 145 -2.39 -15.41 -5.97
N ALA A 146 -3.48 -14.84 -5.47
CA ALA A 146 -3.58 -13.41 -5.19
C ALA A 146 -2.65 -12.98 -4.04
N ARG A 147 -2.44 -13.83 -3.03
CA ARG A 147 -1.47 -13.57 -1.95
C ARG A 147 -0.02 -13.63 -2.46
N LEU A 148 0.30 -14.58 -3.35
CA LEU A 148 1.62 -14.61 -4.00
C LEU A 148 1.87 -13.33 -4.82
N LEU A 149 0.86 -12.83 -5.53
CA LEU A 149 0.92 -11.55 -6.22
C LEU A 149 1.16 -10.39 -5.24
N GLN A 150 0.42 -10.34 -4.13
CA GLN A 150 0.64 -9.34 -3.08
C GLN A 150 2.06 -9.39 -2.53
N GLN A 151 2.62 -10.58 -2.28
CA GLN A 151 3.99 -10.75 -1.80
C GLN A 151 5.02 -10.23 -2.80
N SER A 152 4.85 -10.54 -4.10
CA SER A 152 5.72 -10.00 -5.15
C SER A 152 5.66 -8.47 -5.20
N ILE A 153 4.44 -7.90 -5.13
CA ILE A 153 4.23 -6.44 -5.08
C ILE A 153 4.94 -5.83 -3.87
N LYS A 154 4.76 -6.40 -2.67
CA LYS A 154 5.43 -5.94 -1.45
C LYS A 154 6.95 -5.92 -1.61
N ALA A 155 7.53 -7.00 -2.12
CA ALA A 155 8.96 -7.08 -2.36
C ALA A 155 9.45 -6.00 -3.34
N TYR A 156 8.74 -5.81 -4.45
CA TYR A 156 9.12 -4.85 -5.48
C TYR A 156 9.04 -3.40 -4.99
N LEU A 157 8.00 -3.07 -4.23
CA LEU A 157 7.75 -1.74 -3.69
C LEU A 157 8.44 -1.49 -2.33
N MET A 158 9.24 -2.45 -1.84
CA MET A 158 9.87 -2.41 -0.52
C MET A 158 8.85 -2.06 0.58
N ALA A 159 7.68 -2.67 0.48
CA ALA A 159 6.52 -2.32 1.29
C ALA A 159 6.15 -3.44 2.26
N LYS A 160 5.67 -3.04 3.44
CA LYS A 160 5.16 -3.92 4.49
C LYS A 160 3.67 -3.67 4.71
N ASP A 161 2.96 -4.56 5.39
CA ASP A 161 1.60 -4.22 5.80
C ASP A 161 1.63 -3.08 6.83
N GLU A 162 0.54 -2.29 6.88
CA GLU A 162 0.42 -1.21 7.86
C GLU A 162 0.55 -1.71 9.30
N GLU A 163 0.01 -2.89 9.62
CA GLU A 163 0.12 -3.53 10.95
C GLU A 163 1.58 -3.87 11.30
N GLU A 164 2.31 -4.50 10.37
CA GLU A 164 3.73 -4.84 10.55
C GLU A 164 4.57 -3.58 10.76
N SER A 165 4.26 -2.53 10.01
CA SER A 165 4.95 -1.23 10.11
C SER A 165 4.72 -0.60 11.48
N GLN A 166 3.48 -0.56 11.96
CA GLN A 166 3.13 0.01 13.27
C GLN A 166 3.84 -0.71 14.43
N LEU A 167 3.95 -2.03 14.37
CA LEU A 167 4.67 -2.82 15.38
C LEU A 167 6.17 -2.50 15.41
N GLU A 168 6.82 -2.37 14.25
CA GLU A 168 8.24 -2.00 14.15
C GLU A 168 8.53 -0.59 14.70
N TYR A 169 7.61 0.36 14.44
CA TYR A 169 7.69 1.69 15.03
C TYR A 169 7.53 1.66 16.56
N ALA A 170 6.59 0.86 17.08
CA ALA A 170 6.39 0.73 18.52
C ALA A 170 7.64 0.16 19.22
N VAL A 171 8.28 -0.87 18.64
CA VAL A 171 9.52 -1.45 19.19
C VAL A 171 10.70 -0.49 19.10
N SER A 172 10.81 0.29 18.01
CA SER A 172 11.93 1.22 17.82
C SER A 172 11.90 2.45 18.74
N ASN A 173 10.74 2.79 19.28
CA ASN A 173 10.54 3.95 20.16
C ASN A 173 10.35 3.55 21.64
N SER A 174 10.41 2.26 21.97
CA SER A 174 10.41 1.74 23.35
C SER A 174 11.84 1.66 23.88
#